data_AF-A0A536NXU4-F1
#
_entry.id   AF-A0A536NXU4-F1
#
_cell.length_a   1.000
_cell.length_b   1.000
_cell.length_c   1.000
_cell.angle_alpha   90.00
_cell.angle_beta   90.00
_cell.angle_gamma   90.00
#
_symmetry.space_group_name_H-M   'P 1'
#
loop_
_entity.id
_entity.type
_entity.pdbx_description
1 polymer ?
#
loop_
_entity_poly.entity_id
_entity_poly.type
_entity_poly.pdbx_seq_one_letter_code
_entity_poly.pdbx_strand_id
1 'polypeptide(L)' 'MTAVILAAGHGTRMRSRIPKVLHPICGRPMIDWVIEAVNEAG' A
#
# COMPACT_ATOMS: atom_id res chain seq x y z
N MET A 1 10.59 10.00 14.52
CA MET A 1 9.87 8.71 14.66
C MET A 1 10.14 7.87 13.42
N THR A 2 10.11 6.54 13.51
CA THR A 2 10.31 5.65 12.35
C THR A 2 9.20 4.62 12.30
N ALA A 3 8.63 4.43 11.12
CA ALA A 3 7.62 3.41 10.84
C ALA A 3 8.13 2.43 9.77
N VAL A 4 7.62 1.20 9.80
CA VAL A 4 7.95 0.15 8.83
C VAL A 4 6.67 -0.38 8.21
N ILE A 5 6.56 -0.33 6.88
CA ILE A 5 5.40 -0.81 6.12
C ILE A 5 5.79 -2.12 5.41
N LEU A 6 5.15 -3.22 5.78
CA LEU A 6 5.36 -4.52 5.13
C LEU A 6 4.52 -4.63 3.86
N ALA A 7 5.15 -4.42 2.70
CA ALA A 7 4.48 -4.30 1.40
C ALA A 7 4.86 -5.39 0.36
N ALA A 8 5.62 -6.42 0.76
CA ALA A 8 6.21 -7.41 -0.17
C ALA A 8 5.29 -8.59 -0.56
N GLY A 9 4.02 -8.61 -0.11
CA GLY A 9 3.11 -9.72 -0.38
C GLY A 9 2.70 -9.81 -1.86
N HIS A 10 2.84 -11.00 -2.47
CA HIS A 10 2.59 -11.21 -3.90
C HIS A 10 1.13 -10.96 -4.36
N GLY A 11 0.14 -11.07 -3.47
CA GLY A 11 -1.25 -10.78 -3.82
C GLY A 11 -1.89 -11.80 -4.78
N THR A 12 -1.57 -13.10 -4.66
CA THR A 12 -2.00 -14.17 -5.59
C THR A 12 -3.50 -14.19 -5.92
N ARG A 13 -4.38 -13.85 -4.96
CA ARG A 13 -5.84 -13.79 -5.18
C ARG A 13 -6.29 -12.62 -6.05
N MET A 14 -5.45 -11.60 -6.23
CA MET A 14 -5.71 -10.46 -7.11
C MET A 14 -5.65 -10.83 -8.60
N ARG A 15 -5.02 -11.96 -8.95
CA ARG A 15 -4.85 -12.45 -10.33
C ARG A 15 -4.38 -11.36 -11.30
N SER A 16 -3.43 -10.55 -10.84
CA SER A 16 -2.95 -9.35 -11.51
C SER A 16 -1.44 -9.34 -11.53
N ARG A 17 -0.86 -8.75 -12.58
CA ARG A 17 0.59 -8.47 -12.64
C ARG A 17 0.98 -7.27 -11.77
N ILE A 18 0.00 -6.48 -11.34
CA ILE A 18 0.19 -5.34 -10.44
C ILE A 18 0.28 -5.89 -9.01
N PRO A 19 1.36 -5.57 -8.24
CA PRO A 19 1.44 -5.91 -6.82
C PRO A 19 0.23 -5.39 -6.05
N LYS A 20 -0.27 -6.14 -5.05
CA LYS A 20 -1.48 -5.79 -4.27
C LYS A 20 -1.46 -4.33 -3.79
N VAL A 21 -0.33 -3.86 -3.29
CA VAL A 21 -0.18 -2.51 -2.69
C VAL A 21 -0.24 -1.37 -3.72
N LEU A 22 -0.07 -1.67 -5.00
CA LEU A 22 -0.17 -0.69 -6.10
C LEU A 22 -1.55 -0.71 -6.79
N HIS A 23 -2.45 -1.61 -6.39
CA HIS A 23 -3.81 -1.57 -6.92
C HIS A 23 -4.52 -0.28 -6.49
N PRO A 24 -5.25 0.38 -7.41
CA PRO A 24 -5.90 1.64 -7.11
C PRO A 24 -7.13 1.45 -6.21
N ILE A 25 -7.26 2.32 -5.21
CA ILE A 25 -8.44 2.53 -4.38
C ILE A 25 -8.77 4.01 -4.49
N CYS A 26 -9.98 4.32 -4.99
CA CYS A 26 -10.42 5.71 -5.25
C CYS A 26 -9.42 6.51 -6.12
N GLY A 27 -8.83 5.86 -7.12
CA GLY A 27 -7.87 6.47 -8.04
C GLY A 27 -6.44 6.62 -7.51
N ARG A 28 -6.15 6.17 -6.29
CA ARG A 28 -4.81 6.23 -5.66
C ARG A 28 -4.29 4.82 -5.35
N PRO A 29 -3.01 4.49 -5.57
CA PRO A 29 -2.41 3.25 -5.07
C PRO A 29 -2.75 2.98 -3.60
N MET A 30 -3.11 1.74 -3.26
CA MET A 30 -3.46 1.34 -1.88
C MET A 30 -2.41 1.76 -0.84
N ILE A 31 -1.11 1.70 -1.20
CA ILE A 31 -0.01 2.04 -0.29
C ILE A 31 0.05 3.51 0.10
N ASP A 32 -0.43 4.41 -0.76
CA ASP A 32 -0.33 5.86 -0.53
C ASP A 32 -1.16 6.27 0.68
N TRP A 33 -2.33 5.64 0.89
CA TRP A 33 -3.16 5.85 2.09
C TRP A 33 -2.43 5.52 3.40
N VAL A 34 -1.58 4.48 3.38
CA VAL A 34 -0.80 4.07 4.56
C VAL A 34 0.36 5.04 4.80
N ILE A 35 1.00 5.51 3.73
CA ILE A 35 2.09 6.49 3.80
C ILE A 35 1.57 7.81 4.38
N GLU A 36 0.41 8.29 3.90
CA GLU A 36 -0.23 9.51 4.39
C GLU A 36 -0.56 9.40 5.89
N ALA A 37 -1.19 8.31 6.31
CA ALA A 37 -1.51 8.06 7.72
C ALA A 37 -0.26 7.98 8.62
N VAL A 38 0.83 7.39 8.13
CA VAL A 38 2.10 7.31 8.88
C VAL A 38 2.73 8.70 9.03
N ASN A 39 2.65 9.55 8.01
CA ASN A 39 3.17 10.91 8.08
C ASN A 39 2.36 11.79 9.05
N GLU A 40 1.05 11.59 9.15
CA GLU A 40 0.17 12.32 10.07
C GLU A 40 0.27 11.86 11.54
N ALA A 41 0.72 10.63 11.78
CA ALA A 41 0.78 10.04 13.12
C ALA A 41 1.98 10.49 13.97
N GLY A 42 2.94 11.23 13.39
CA GLY A 42 4.17 11.70 14.04
C GLY A 42 4.23 13.21 14.19
#